data_AF-A0A837I376-F1
#
_entry.id   AF-A0A837I376-F1
#
_cell.length_a   1.000
_cell.length_b   1.000
_cell.length_c   1.000
_cell.angle_alpha   90.00
_cell.angle_beta   90.00
_cell.angle_gamma   90.00
#
_symmetry.space_group_name_H-M   'P 1'
#
loop_
_entity.id
_entity.type
_entity.pdbx_description
1 polymer ?
#
loop_
_entity_poly.entity_id
_entity_poly.type
_entity_poly.pdbx_seq_one_letter_code
_entity_poly.pdbx_strand_id
1 'polypeptide(L)'
;MDINNFLKQKTFKLAVLSIGALILLLLVFKAGVFVGYKKASFSYSWGENYHRNFAGPRGGFLSDFGRGFEDKDFIGAHGTSGSIIKIDGSTLMIKGGDNVEKTILISDQTTIASRRKTIKAGDLKVDDRVVIIGSPNEQGQIEAKFIRLF
;
A
#
# COMPACT_ATOMS: atom_id res chain seq x y z
N MET A 1 -28.61 17.91 -45.55
CA MET A 1 -27.43 17.02 -45.59
C MET A 1 -27.86 15.70 -44.95
N ASP A 2 -27.88 14.60 -45.71
CA ASP A 2 -28.44 13.32 -45.24
C ASP A 2 -27.48 12.60 -44.28
N ILE A 3 -27.71 12.78 -42.98
CA ILE A 3 -26.89 12.24 -41.90
C ILE A 3 -26.82 10.69 -41.98
N ASN A 4 -27.89 10.04 -42.42
CA ASN A 4 -27.99 8.59 -42.52
C ASN A 4 -27.05 7.98 -43.57
N ASN A 5 -26.75 8.70 -44.66
CA ASN A 5 -25.80 8.23 -45.67
C ASN A 5 -24.35 8.41 -45.23
N PHE A 6 -24.08 9.44 -44.41
CA PHE A 6 -22.75 9.72 -43.87
C PHE A 6 -22.33 8.65 -42.85
N LEU A 7 -23.24 8.23 -41.96
CA LEU A 7 -23.01 7.18 -40.96
C LEU A 7 -22.82 5.76 -41.57
N LYS A 8 -23.30 5.53 -42.80
CA LYS A 8 -23.16 4.25 -43.50
C LYS A 8 -21.82 4.08 -44.22
N GLN A 9 -21.03 5.14 -44.39
CA GLN A 9 -19.74 5.03 -45.08
C GLN A 9 -18.74 4.17 -44.30
N LYS A 10 -18.06 3.26 -45.01
CA LYS A 10 -17.05 2.36 -44.43
C LYS A 10 -15.92 3.11 -43.75
N THR A 11 -15.49 4.22 -44.34
CA THR A 11 -14.44 5.12 -43.81
C THR A 11 -14.85 5.74 -42.48
N PHE A 12 -16.10 6.21 -42.38
CA PHE A 12 -16.64 6.76 -41.14
C PHE A 12 -16.68 5.72 -40.02
N LYS A 13 -17.18 4.51 -40.30
CA LYS A 13 -17.18 3.42 -39.33
C LYS A 13 -15.77 3.02 -38.88
N LEU A 14 -14.82 2.96 -39.82
CA LEU A 14 -13.42 2.65 -39.51
C LEU A 14 -12.79 3.73 -38.63
N ALA A 15 -13.03 5.01 -38.93
CA ALA A 15 -12.55 6.13 -38.13
C ALA A 15 -13.11 6.11 -36.71
N VAL A 16 -14.43 5.87 -36.55
CA VAL A 16 -15.06 5.75 -35.22
C VAL A 16 -14.47 4.58 -34.45
N LEU A 17 -14.23 3.44 -35.10
CA LEU A 17 -13.65 2.26 -34.46
C LEU A 17 -12.19 2.49 -34.02
N SER A 18 -11.38 3.15 -34.86
CA SER A 18 -10.02 3.57 -34.53
C SER A 18 -9.97 4.57 -33.36
N ILE A 19 -10.87 5.56 -33.35
CA ILE A 19 -10.98 6.53 -32.25
C ILE A 19 -11.40 5.82 -30.96
N GLY A 20 -12.39 4.92 -31.03
CA GLY A 20 -12.82 4.12 -29.89
C GLY A 20 -11.68 3.28 -29.31
N ALA A 21 -10.91 2.61 -30.16
CA ALA A 21 -9.74 1.83 -29.74
C ALA A 21 -8.66 2.71 -29.10
N LEU A 22 -8.40 3.91 -29.65
CA LEU A 22 -7.44 4.86 -29.09
C LEU A 22 -7.86 5.34 -27.69
N ILE A 23 -9.14 5.68 -27.51
CA ILE A 23 -9.69 6.09 -26.21
C ILE A 23 -9.52 4.97 -25.19
N LEU A 24 -9.83 3.73 -25.58
CA LEU A 24 -9.71 2.56 -24.70
C LEU A 24 -8.24 2.34 -24.27
N LEU A 25 -7.30 2.48 -25.21
CA LEU A 25 -5.86 2.41 -24.93
C LEU A 25 -5.41 3.49 -23.94
N LEU A 26 -5.86 4.75 -24.14
CA LEU A 26 -5.54 5.85 -23.23
C LEU A 26 -6.11 5.66 -21.82
N LEU A 27 -7.30 5.07 -21.69
CA LEU A 27 -7.90 4.75 -20.39
C LEU A 27 -7.10 3.70 -19.64
N VAL A 28 -6.68 2.61 -20.31
CA VAL A 28 -5.84 1.57 -19.71
C VAL A 28 -4.50 2.14 -19.27
N PHE A 29 -3.87 2.97 -20.11
CA PHE A 29 -2.61 3.64 -19.77
C PHE A 29 -2.77 4.55 -18.55
N LYS A 30 -3.82 5.39 -18.51
CA LYS A 30 -4.12 6.28 -17.38
C LYS A 30 -4.32 5.50 -16.08
N ALA A 31 -5.04 4.37 -16.13
CA ALA A 31 -5.24 3.52 -14.96
C ALA A 31 -3.91 2.94 -14.45
N GLY A 32 -3.04 2.49 -15.35
CA GLY A 32 -1.69 2.01 -15.00
C GLY A 32 -0.84 3.09 -14.33
N VAL A 33 -0.77 4.28 -14.93
CA VAL A 33 -0.04 5.43 -14.35
C VAL A 33 -0.58 5.82 -12.98
N PHE A 34 -1.90 5.84 -12.80
CA PHE A 34 -2.53 6.16 -11.52
C PHE A 34 -2.16 5.16 -10.41
N VAL A 35 -2.21 3.86 -10.70
CA VAL A 35 -1.79 2.81 -9.76
C VAL A 35 -0.30 2.92 -9.42
N GLY A 36 0.54 3.16 -10.43
CA GLY A 36 1.98 3.36 -10.25
C GLY A 36 2.29 4.58 -9.39
N TYR A 37 1.63 5.71 -9.65
CA TYR A 37 1.79 6.95 -8.89
C TYR A 37 1.43 6.77 -7.41
N LYS A 38 0.32 6.08 -7.11
CA LYS A 38 -0.05 5.77 -5.72
C LYS A 38 0.99 4.91 -5.00
N LYS A 39 1.52 3.88 -5.67
CA LYS A 39 2.58 3.03 -5.10
C LYS A 39 3.88 3.82 -4.87
N ALA A 40 4.28 4.63 -5.84
CA ALA A 40 5.49 5.45 -5.76
C ALA A 40 5.40 6.51 -4.65
N SER A 41 4.27 7.20 -4.54
CA SER A 41 4.05 8.21 -3.51
C SER A 41 4.15 7.65 -2.08
N PHE A 42 3.57 6.48 -1.82
CA PHE A 42 3.72 5.83 -0.51
C PHE A 42 5.19 5.43 -0.24
N SER A 43 5.85 4.81 -1.23
CA SER A 43 7.26 4.42 -1.11
C SER A 43 8.17 5.62 -0.85
N TYR A 44 7.87 6.75 -1.51
CA TYR A 44 8.58 8.01 -1.34
C TYR A 44 8.37 8.60 0.07
N SER A 45 7.11 8.77 0.50
CA SER A 45 6.78 9.26 1.85
C SER A 45 7.33 8.37 2.97
N TRP A 46 7.37 7.05 2.75
CA TRP A 46 7.97 6.10 3.68
C TRP A 46 9.49 6.27 3.75
N GLY A 47 10.18 6.38 2.60
CA GLY A 47 11.63 6.60 2.56
C GLY A 47 12.05 7.92 3.21
N GLU A 48 11.32 9.01 2.92
CA GLU A 48 11.62 10.35 3.44
C GLU A 48 11.38 10.47 4.96
N ASN A 49 10.41 9.72 5.48
CA ASN A 49 10.15 9.62 6.93
C ASN A 49 10.82 8.40 7.58
N TYR A 50 11.62 7.62 6.85
CA TYR A 50 12.20 6.39 7.35
C TYR A 50 13.07 6.64 8.58
N HIS A 51 13.92 7.66 8.51
CA HIS A 51 14.79 8.06 9.61
C HIS A 51 14.02 8.61 10.82
N ARG A 52 12.86 9.25 10.60
CA ARG A 52 12.01 9.81 11.67
C ARG A 52 11.17 8.73 12.35
N ASN A 53 10.75 7.70 11.61
CA ASN A 53 9.85 6.65 12.10
C ASN A 53 10.57 5.38 12.56
N PHE A 54 11.77 5.07 12.03
CA PHE A 54 12.44 3.76 12.20
C PHE A 54 13.87 3.84 12.74
N ALA A 55 14.37 5.02 13.15
CA ALA A 55 15.65 5.20 13.84
C ALA A 55 16.89 4.64 13.08
N GLY A 56 16.96 4.89 11.76
CA GLY A 56 18.16 4.73 10.95
C GLY A 56 18.49 3.28 10.53
N PRO A 57 19.27 3.09 9.45
CA PRO A 57 19.54 1.76 8.89
C PRO A 57 20.27 0.87 9.89
N ARG A 58 19.66 -0.27 10.28
CA ARG A 58 20.33 -1.36 11.01
C ARG A 58 21.29 -2.19 10.14
N GLY A 59 21.57 -1.75 8.90
CA GLY A 59 22.50 -2.39 7.98
C GLY A 59 23.40 -1.36 7.33
N GLY A 60 24.71 -1.50 7.52
CA GLY A 60 25.71 -0.64 6.88
C GLY A 60 25.75 -0.81 5.35
N PHE A 61 26.56 0.02 4.70
CA PHE A 61 26.77 0.12 3.24
C PHE A 61 26.79 -1.19 2.44
N LEU A 62 27.24 -2.30 3.04
CA LEU A 62 27.30 -3.63 2.42
C LEU A 62 25.92 -4.31 2.24
N SER A 63 24.90 -4.01 3.06
CA SER A 63 23.56 -4.60 2.89
C SER A 63 22.76 -3.98 1.75
N ASP A 64 23.07 -2.74 1.38
CA ASP A 64 22.43 -2.04 0.25
C ASP A 64 22.93 -2.55 -1.10
N PHE A 65 24.21 -2.96 -1.18
CA PHE A 65 24.80 -3.47 -2.42
C PHE A 65 24.21 -4.85 -2.83
N GLY A 66 23.83 -5.68 -1.85
CA GLY A 66 23.21 -6.99 -2.09
C GLY A 66 21.73 -6.94 -2.45
N ARG A 67 21.00 -5.88 -2.08
CA ARG A 67 19.56 -5.71 -2.38
C ARG A 67 19.28 -4.99 -3.69
N GLY A 68 20.29 -4.50 -4.40
CA GLY A 68 20.14 -3.71 -5.62
C GLY A 68 19.48 -4.43 -6.80
N PHE A 69 19.41 -5.77 -6.76
CA PHE A 69 18.90 -6.59 -7.87
C PHE A 69 17.68 -7.47 -7.55
N GLU A 70 17.37 -7.77 -6.30
CA GLU A 70 16.45 -8.87 -5.99
C GLU A 70 15.07 -8.45 -5.49
N ASP A 71 14.90 -7.36 -4.73
CA ASP A 71 13.59 -7.01 -4.16
C ASP A 71 13.26 -5.52 -4.31
N LYS A 72 12.74 -5.16 -5.48
CA LYS A 72 11.90 -3.96 -5.68
C LYS A 72 10.45 -4.21 -5.24
N ASP A 73 10.26 -5.03 -4.22
CA ASP A 73 8.94 -5.23 -3.64
C ASP A 73 8.55 -3.96 -2.90
N PHE A 74 7.80 -3.11 -3.61
CA PHE A 74 7.10 -1.97 -3.04
C PHE A 74 6.50 -2.39 -1.70
N ILE A 75 6.95 -1.75 -0.62
CA ILE A 75 6.51 -2.08 0.72
C ILE A 75 4.98 -2.00 0.75
N GLY A 76 4.35 -3.13 1.10
CA GLY A 76 2.90 -3.21 1.17
C GLY A 76 2.33 -2.13 2.09
N ALA A 77 1.56 -1.22 1.50
CA ALA A 77 1.02 -0.01 2.13
C ALA A 77 -0.34 -0.24 2.84
N HIS A 78 -1.03 -1.34 2.50
CA HIS A 78 -2.40 -1.62 2.94
C HIS A 78 -2.48 -2.60 4.13
N GLY A 79 -1.34 -3.02 4.66
CA GLY A 79 -1.30 -3.96 5.77
C GLY A 79 0.08 -4.56 6.01
N THR A 80 0.21 -5.23 7.15
CA THR A 80 1.41 -5.96 7.53
C THR A 80 1.04 -7.18 8.36
N SER A 81 1.83 -8.24 8.24
CA SER A 81 1.77 -9.40 9.10
C SER A 81 3.13 -9.58 9.76
N GLY A 82 3.14 -9.82 11.07
CA GLY A 82 4.39 -9.81 11.81
C GLY A 82 4.21 -9.94 13.31
N SER A 83 5.28 -9.63 14.04
CA SER A 83 5.26 -9.64 15.51
C SER A 83 5.38 -8.22 16.05
N ILE A 84 4.67 -7.91 17.13
CA ILE A 84 4.75 -6.62 17.80
C ILE A 84 6.11 -6.50 18.48
N ILE A 85 6.92 -5.51 18.09
CA ILE A 85 8.24 -5.27 18.70
C ILE A 85 8.24 -4.10 19.69
N LYS A 86 7.29 -3.17 19.55
CA LYS A 86 7.10 -2.04 20.48
C LYS A 86 5.64 -1.60 20.51
N ILE A 87 5.17 -1.22 21.68
CA ILE A 87 3.86 -0.58 21.90
C ILE A 87 4.12 0.77 22.57
N ASP A 88 3.61 1.84 21.98
CA ASP A 88 3.79 3.22 22.45
C ASP A 88 2.45 3.96 22.33
N GLY A 89 1.62 3.83 23.36
CA GLY A 89 0.27 4.41 23.41
C GLY A 89 -0.63 3.89 22.27
N SER A 90 -0.98 4.78 21.36
CA SER A 90 -1.79 4.49 20.17
C SER A 90 -0.96 4.02 18.96
N THR A 91 0.36 3.88 19.11
CA THR A 91 1.25 3.43 18.03
C THR A 91 1.84 2.06 18.32
N LEU A 92 1.84 1.19 17.31
CA LEU A 92 2.49 -0.11 17.35
C LEU A 92 3.63 -0.14 16.34
N MET A 93 4.74 -0.75 16.72
CA MET A 93 5.81 -1.07 15.81
C MET A 93 5.81 -2.58 15.57
N ILE A 94 5.67 -2.97 14.31
CA ILE A 94 5.55 -4.37 13.88
C ILE A 94 6.76 -4.72 13.05
N LYS A 95 7.39 -5.85 13.34
CA LYS A 95 8.39 -6.45 12.47
C LYS A 95 7.72 -7.45 11.54
N GLY A 96 7.69 -7.11 10.25
CA GLY A 96 7.13 -7.94 9.20
C GLY A 96 7.97 -9.19 8.90
N GLY A 97 7.37 -10.16 8.21
CA GLY A 97 8.07 -11.37 7.74
C GLY A 97 9.20 -11.09 6.73
N ASP A 98 9.17 -9.92 6.09
CA ASP A 98 10.20 -9.32 5.23
C ASP A 98 11.37 -8.70 6.02
N ASN A 99 11.41 -8.87 7.34
CA ASN A 99 12.32 -8.16 8.26
C ASN A 99 12.21 -6.63 8.20
N VAL A 100 11.12 -6.08 7.64
CA VAL A 100 10.87 -4.64 7.59
C VAL A 100 10.02 -4.22 8.79
N GLU A 101 10.47 -3.18 9.48
CA GLU A 101 9.71 -2.57 10.57
C GLU A 101 8.67 -1.61 9.99
N LYS A 102 7.44 -1.65 10.52
CA LYS A 102 6.33 -0.77 10.12
C LYS A 102 5.66 -0.17 11.34
N THR A 103 5.27 1.10 11.24
CA THR A 103 4.55 1.82 12.29
C THR A 103 3.06 1.85 11.97
N ILE A 104 2.26 1.46 12.95
CA ILE A 104 0.82 1.31 12.84
C ILE A 104 0.17 2.25 13.83
N LEU A 105 -0.80 3.04 13.36
CA LEU A 105 -1.66 3.86 14.22
C LEU A 105 -2.95 3.11 14.53
N ILE A 106 -3.25 3.00 15.82
CA ILE A 106 -4.53 2.54 16.34
C ILE A 106 -5.39 3.78 16.61
N SER A 107 -6.65 3.70 16.20
CA SER A 107 -7.68 4.69 16.52
C SER A 107 -8.87 4.00 17.19
N ASP A 108 -9.83 4.78 17.67
CA ASP A 108 -11.07 4.24 18.24
C ASP A 108 -11.93 3.47 17.22
N GLN A 109 -11.66 3.66 15.92
CA GLN A 109 -12.32 2.93 14.83
C GLN A 109 -11.65 1.58 14.52
N THR A 110 -10.49 1.29 15.12
CA THR A 110 -9.74 0.06 14.85
C THR A 110 -10.38 -1.12 15.58
N THR A 111 -10.81 -2.13 14.82
CA THR A 111 -11.34 -3.37 15.40
C THR A 111 -10.21 -4.37 15.63
N ILE A 112 -10.04 -4.84 16.87
CA ILE A 112 -9.00 -5.80 17.25
C ILE A 112 -9.66 -7.12 17.63
N ALA A 113 -9.37 -8.18 16.89
CA ALA A 113 -9.92 -9.51 17.10
C ALA A 113 -8.83 -10.50 17.50
N SER A 114 -9.02 -11.18 18.64
CA SER A 114 -8.25 -12.34 19.05
C SER A 114 -9.13 -13.59 18.98
N ARG A 115 -8.78 -14.50 18.08
CA ARG A 115 -9.53 -15.75 17.83
C ARG A 115 -11.02 -15.48 17.52
N ARG A 116 -11.91 -15.69 18.50
CA ARG A 116 -13.37 -15.48 18.39
C ARG A 116 -13.88 -14.30 19.22
N LYS A 117 -12.99 -13.50 19.82
CA LYS A 117 -13.34 -12.38 20.70
C LYS A 117 -12.73 -11.08 20.20
N THR A 118 -13.47 -9.99 20.33
CA THR A 118 -12.92 -8.64 20.17
C THR A 118 -12.22 -8.25 21.47
N ILE A 119 -10.98 -7.76 21.36
CA ILE A 119 -10.15 -7.32 22.49
C ILE A 119 -9.86 -5.82 22.38
N LYS A 120 -9.32 -5.21 23.44
CA LYS A 120 -8.92 -3.80 23.43
C LYS A 120 -7.45 -3.66 23.04
N ALA A 121 -7.04 -2.45 22.63
CA ALA A 121 -5.66 -2.15 22.28
C ALA A 121 -4.69 -2.41 23.45
N GLY A 122 -5.13 -2.19 24.69
CA GLY A 122 -4.35 -2.47 25.90
C GLY A 122 -4.12 -3.96 26.20
N ASP A 123 -4.84 -4.86 25.52
CA ASP A 123 -4.64 -6.32 25.66
C ASP A 123 -3.51 -6.83 24.74
N LEU A 124 -3.03 -6.01 23.81
CA LEU A 124 -1.91 -6.34 22.92
C LEU A 124 -0.61 -6.36 23.70
N LYS A 125 0.26 -7.33 23.39
CA LYS A 125 1.56 -7.50 24.04
C LYS A 125 2.69 -7.46 23.02
N VAL A 126 3.88 -7.09 23.49
CA VAL A 126 5.11 -7.31 22.72
C VAL A 126 5.26 -8.82 22.47
N ASP A 127 5.80 -9.17 21.30
CA ASP A 127 5.93 -10.52 20.73
C ASP A 127 4.64 -11.19 20.23
N ASP A 128 3.48 -10.54 20.38
CA ASP A 128 2.24 -11.03 19.78
C ASP A 128 2.32 -11.06 18.26
N ARG A 129 1.86 -12.16 17.65
CA ARG A 129 1.78 -12.29 16.19
C ARG A 129 0.45 -11.76 15.68
N VAL A 130 0.52 -10.75 14.82
CA VAL A 130 -0.65 -10.02 14.33
C VAL A 130 -0.66 -9.91 12.81
N VAL A 131 -1.86 -9.83 12.25
CA VAL A 131 -2.13 -9.40 10.88
C VAL A 131 -2.94 -8.12 10.95
N ILE A 132 -2.49 -7.09 10.25
CA ILE A 132 -3.03 -5.75 10.29
C ILE A 132 -3.45 -5.36 8.88
N ILE A 133 -4.68 -4.89 8.76
CA ILE A 133 -5.25 -4.34 7.53
C ILE A 133 -5.58 -2.89 7.78
N GLY A 134 -5.12 -2.02 6.87
CA GLY A 134 -5.19 -0.59 7.08
C GLY A 134 -5.07 0.21 5.79
N SER A 135 -4.89 1.50 5.96
CA SER A 135 -4.63 2.43 4.87
C SER A 135 -3.36 3.23 5.16
N PRO A 136 -2.51 3.46 4.16
CA PRO A 136 -1.32 4.26 4.37
C PRO A 136 -1.69 5.72 4.59
N ASN A 137 -0.96 6.40 5.48
CA ASN A 137 -1.04 7.84 5.64
C ASN A 137 0.13 8.56 4.92
N GLU A 138 0.08 9.89 4.88
CA GLU A 138 1.09 10.73 4.21
C GLU A 138 2.47 10.67 4.89
N GLN A 139 2.53 10.15 6.12
CA GLN A 139 3.75 10.04 6.94
C GLN A 139 4.42 8.65 6.80
N GLY A 140 3.91 7.78 5.93
CA GLY A 140 4.44 6.42 5.74
C GLY A 140 4.07 5.43 6.85
N GLN A 141 3.05 5.75 7.64
CA GLN A 141 2.49 4.88 8.67
C GLN A 141 1.21 4.22 8.15
N ILE A 142 0.76 3.16 8.82
CA ILE A 142 -0.47 2.45 8.47
C ILE A 142 -1.54 2.76 9.51
N GLU A 143 -2.63 3.40 9.10
CA GLU A 143 -3.83 3.54 9.92
C GLU A 143 -4.57 2.21 9.95
N ALA A 144 -4.57 1.55 11.10
CA ALA A 144 -5.21 0.25 11.25
C ALA A 144 -6.72 0.37 11.25
N LYS A 145 -7.38 -0.36 10.35
CA LYS A 145 -8.84 -0.54 10.36
C LYS A 145 -9.21 -1.84 11.07
N PHE A 146 -8.38 -2.86 10.91
CA PHE A 146 -8.59 -4.17 11.48
C PHE A 146 -7.27 -4.81 11.89
N ILE A 147 -7.23 -5.39 13.09
CA ILE A 147 -6.09 -6.13 13.63
C ILE A 147 -6.57 -7.51 14.06
N ARG A 148 -5.89 -8.55 13.58
CA ARG A 148 -6.13 -9.94 14.00
C ARG A 148 -4.92 -10.48 14.75
N LEU A 149 -5.17 -10.89 16.00
CA LEU A 149 -4.24 -11.59 16.86
C LEU A 149 -4.45 -13.11 16.73
N PHE A 150 -3.34 -13.88 16.68
CA PHE A 150 -3.34 -15.34 16.57
C PHE A 150 -3.12 -16.03 17.93
#